data_AF-U5CX36-F1
#
_entry.id   AF-U5CX36-F1
#
_cell.length_a   1.000
_cell.length_b   1.000
_cell.length_c   1.000
_cell.angle_alpha   90.00
_cell.angle_beta   90.00
_cell.angle_gamma   90.00
#
_symmetry.space_group_name_H-M   'P 1'
#
loop_
_entity.id
_entity.type
_entity.pdbx_description
1 polymer ?
#
loop_
_entity_poly.entity_id
_entity_poly.type
_entity_poly.pdbx_seq_one_letter_code
_entity_poly.pdbx_strand_id
1 'polypeptide(L)'
;MAMGAERTVLTLPVNESFELEKAVCSHGFFMMAPNLWFSSSQTLQRPLRLTDRSSVPVRITQLSLSSQKSLQILVLGASKLYQHDQQYLLAQVARMLRISEEDDLKVNKFHEMYPVAKETGFGRVFRSPTLFEDMVKSILLCNCQWTRTLSMARALCELQLELNGNSLRQSNKDTDFSKSVNLSPVTPMQLEHKKRRKNPNQNIIMNLMTKFSENETHLAADESLRPIDLAKDFSKNSPTMFSSEEGRNGKLNYDQVSEEKLGDGAILDNQLLENKTLSFFLEAGNFPCPEELANLDEKILEKRCKVGFRSKRIVKLAQSIVEGALDLGKIEVLSQQDPIHLDGLMRQLLSIYGVGPYVCNNVLMSMGIYQRIPADTETLRHLKQFHARKQCTIGTIQKDIEEIYGKHEPFQFLVYWSEMWEFYEKRFGKLSQMPPSDYELITAHNMKNNIPKRKRYK
;
A
#
# COMPACT_ATOMS: atom_id res chain seq x y z
N MET A 1 3.36 -26.40 -30.37
CA MET A 1 2.23 -26.55 -29.44
C MET A 1 2.56 -25.75 -28.20
N ALA A 2 1.93 -24.58 -28.03
CA ALA A 2 2.08 -23.82 -26.79
C ALA A 2 1.39 -24.63 -25.69
N MET A 3 2.15 -25.12 -24.72
CA MET A 3 1.56 -25.65 -23.48
C MET A 3 0.74 -24.51 -22.88
N GLY A 4 -0.58 -24.60 -22.96
CA GLY A 4 -1.46 -23.62 -22.32
C GLY A 4 -1.09 -23.57 -20.85
N ALA A 5 -0.55 -22.44 -20.39
CA ALA A 5 -0.19 -22.27 -18.99
C ALA A 5 -1.40 -22.64 -18.14
N GLU A 6 -1.24 -23.52 -17.15
CA GLU A 6 -2.32 -23.95 -16.28
C GLU A 6 -2.96 -22.75 -15.55
N ARG A 7 -4.31 -22.68 -15.50
CA ARG A 7 -5.02 -21.52 -14.92
C ARG A 7 -6.25 -21.94 -14.16
N THR A 8 -6.55 -21.18 -13.11
CA THR A 8 -7.81 -21.24 -12.37
C THR A 8 -8.42 -19.84 -12.31
N VAL A 9 -9.72 -19.71 -12.54
CA VAL A 9 -10.45 -18.42 -12.46
C VAL A 9 -11.39 -18.46 -11.28
N LEU A 10 -11.26 -17.47 -10.38
CA LEU A 10 -12.19 -17.25 -9.28
C LEU A 10 -12.96 -15.96 -9.53
N THR A 11 -14.17 -15.85 -8.96
CA THR A 11 -15.03 -14.68 -9.10
C THR A 11 -15.41 -14.17 -7.71
N LEU A 12 -15.33 -12.85 -7.50
CA LEU A 12 -15.78 -12.18 -6.29
C LEU A 12 -16.83 -11.12 -6.67
N PRO A 13 -18.10 -11.24 -6.26
CA PRO A 13 -19.10 -10.22 -6.51
C PRO A 13 -18.74 -8.92 -5.77
N VAL A 14 -19.04 -7.77 -6.38
CA VAL A 14 -18.86 -6.45 -5.77
C VAL A 14 -20.09 -5.59 -6.02
N ASN A 15 -20.27 -4.55 -5.21
CA ASN A 15 -21.41 -3.66 -5.35
C ASN A 15 -21.37 -2.85 -6.65
N GLU A 16 -22.52 -2.32 -7.07
CA GLU A 16 -22.64 -1.55 -8.33
C GLU A 16 -21.79 -0.28 -8.34
N SER A 17 -21.51 0.31 -7.17
CA SER A 17 -20.66 1.50 -7.05
C SER A 17 -19.15 1.18 -7.02
N PHE A 18 -18.77 -0.10 -7.03
CA PHE A 18 -17.37 -0.49 -6.94
C PHE A 18 -16.63 -0.17 -8.24
N GLU A 19 -15.43 0.39 -8.07
CA GLU A 19 -14.47 0.64 -9.14
C GLU A 19 -13.09 0.17 -8.68
N LEU A 20 -12.53 -0.83 -9.37
CA LEU A 20 -11.26 -1.44 -9.05
C LEU A 20 -10.12 -0.42 -9.12
N GLU A 21 -10.11 0.42 -10.15
CA GLU A 21 -9.12 1.51 -10.29
C GLU A 21 -9.13 2.41 -9.04
N LYS A 22 -10.31 2.84 -8.58
CA LYS A 22 -10.44 3.71 -7.41
C LYS A 22 -10.05 2.99 -6.12
N ALA A 23 -10.41 1.72 -5.97
CA ALA A 23 -10.05 0.94 -4.79
C ALA A 23 -8.54 0.69 -4.71
N VAL A 24 -7.88 0.34 -5.82
CA VAL A 24 -6.43 0.06 -5.88
C VAL A 24 -5.62 1.34 -5.83
N CYS A 25 -5.91 2.30 -6.71
CA CYS A 25 -5.13 3.53 -6.87
C CYS A 25 -5.54 4.65 -5.90
N SER A 26 -5.82 4.29 -4.64
CA SER A 26 -6.28 5.20 -3.58
C SER A 26 -5.20 5.59 -2.57
N HIS A 27 -4.06 4.90 -2.56
CA HIS A 27 -3.00 5.10 -1.56
C HIS A 27 -1.65 4.61 -2.07
N GLY A 28 -0.53 5.19 -1.60
CA GLY A 28 0.81 4.83 -2.08
C GLY A 28 1.18 3.33 -1.99
N PHE A 29 0.47 2.54 -1.18
CA PHE A 29 0.72 1.09 -1.06
C PHE A 29 0.56 0.31 -2.36
N PHE A 30 -0.28 0.74 -3.31
CA PHE A 30 -0.41 0.04 -4.61
C PHE A 30 0.85 0.19 -5.48
N MET A 31 1.66 1.22 -5.22
CA MET A 31 2.93 1.46 -5.92
C MET A 31 4.08 0.66 -5.30
N MET A 32 3.91 0.15 -4.08
CA MET A 32 4.92 -0.64 -3.39
C MET A 32 4.84 -2.10 -3.81
N ALA A 33 6.01 -2.70 -4.08
CA ALA A 33 6.12 -4.13 -4.33
C ALA A 33 5.38 -4.97 -3.26
N PRO A 34 4.79 -6.11 -3.63
CA PRO A 34 4.85 -6.75 -4.96
C PRO A 34 3.69 -6.35 -5.89
N ASN A 35 3.01 -5.23 -5.62
CA ASN A 35 1.89 -4.77 -6.43
C ASN A 35 2.35 -4.21 -7.77
N LEU A 36 1.64 -4.58 -8.84
CA LEU A 36 1.74 -3.98 -10.16
C LEU A 36 0.36 -3.59 -10.67
N TRP A 37 0.19 -2.31 -10.94
CA TRP A 37 -1.00 -1.79 -11.60
C TRP A 37 -0.72 -1.57 -13.08
N PHE A 38 -1.54 -2.17 -13.94
CA PHE A 38 -1.48 -1.98 -15.39
C PHE A 38 -2.57 -1.02 -15.83
N SER A 39 -2.20 0.25 -16.03
CA SER A 39 -3.14 1.31 -16.40
C SER A 39 -3.91 1.02 -17.70
N SER A 40 -3.27 0.40 -18.70
CA SER A 40 -3.90 0.08 -19.99
C SER A 40 -5.04 -0.93 -19.89
N SER A 41 -4.97 -1.84 -18.92
CA SER A 41 -5.95 -2.92 -18.70
C SER A 41 -6.72 -2.77 -17.40
N GLN A 42 -6.50 -1.69 -16.64
CA GLN A 42 -7.04 -1.45 -15.29
C GLN A 42 -6.99 -2.70 -14.40
N THR A 43 -5.81 -3.30 -14.35
CA THR A 43 -5.62 -4.63 -13.76
C THR A 43 -4.56 -4.57 -12.66
N LEU A 44 -4.86 -5.16 -11.50
CA LEU A 44 -3.87 -5.39 -10.44
C LEU A 44 -3.26 -6.78 -10.60
N GLN A 45 -1.93 -6.84 -10.57
CA GLN A 45 -1.18 -8.08 -10.52
C GLN A 45 -0.28 -8.09 -9.29
N ARG A 46 -0.25 -9.23 -8.60
CA ARG A 46 0.68 -9.51 -7.50
C ARG A 46 0.70 -11.01 -7.24
N PRO A 47 1.71 -11.56 -6.54
CA PRO A 47 1.56 -12.88 -5.97
C PRO A 47 0.65 -12.80 -4.73
N LEU A 48 -0.14 -13.85 -4.53
CA LEU A 48 -0.87 -14.11 -3.29
C LEU A 48 -0.46 -15.46 -2.73
N ARG A 49 -0.79 -15.69 -1.45
CA ARG A 49 -0.33 -16.86 -0.72
C ARG A 49 -1.45 -17.90 -0.64
N LEU A 50 -1.13 -19.17 -0.84
CA LEU A 50 -2.02 -20.30 -0.55
C LEU A 50 -1.98 -20.65 0.94
N THR A 51 -2.84 -21.56 1.39
CA THR A 51 -2.89 -21.96 2.80
C THR A 51 -1.62 -22.66 3.30
N ASP A 52 -0.90 -23.33 2.41
CA ASP A 52 0.40 -23.96 2.68
C ASP A 52 1.59 -22.98 2.70
N ARG A 53 1.33 -21.69 2.46
CA ARG A 53 2.27 -20.57 2.34
C ARG A 53 3.02 -20.46 1.01
N SER A 54 2.79 -21.36 0.06
CA SER A 54 3.28 -21.20 -1.30
C SER A 54 2.65 -19.96 -1.95
N SER A 55 3.34 -19.37 -2.92
CA SER A 55 2.88 -18.15 -3.59
C SER A 55 2.47 -18.45 -5.02
N VAL A 56 1.29 -17.95 -5.40
CA VAL A 56 0.74 -18.04 -6.76
C VAL A 56 0.59 -16.64 -7.36
N PRO A 57 1.04 -16.42 -8.60
CA PRO A 57 0.68 -15.24 -9.39
C PRO A 57 -0.83 -15.07 -9.52
N VAL A 58 -1.35 -13.89 -9.20
CA VAL A 58 -2.74 -13.54 -9.49
C VAL A 58 -2.87 -12.27 -10.30
N ARG A 59 -3.90 -12.25 -11.14
CA ARG A 59 -4.37 -11.08 -11.87
C ARG A 59 -5.81 -10.80 -11.48
N ILE A 60 -6.09 -9.56 -11.10
CA ILE A 60 -7.40 -9.10 -10.65
C ILE A 60 -7.91 -8.06 -11.63
N THR A 61 -9.04 -8.34 -12.27
CA THR A 61 -9.70 -7.46 -13.25
C THR A 61 -11.15 -7.30 -12.87
N GLN A 62 -11.73 -6.13 -13.09
CA GLN A 62 -13.17 -5.91 -12.89
C GLN A 62 -13.94 -6.25 -14.17
N LEU A 63 -14.98 -7.06 -14.02
CA LEU A 63 -15.97 -7.35 -15.05
C LEU A 63 -17.26 -6.60 -14.70
N SER A 64 -17.84 -5.94 -15.69
CA SER A 64 -19.13 -5.26 -15.58
C SER A 64 -20.06 -5.83 -16.64
N LEU A 65 -20.99 -6.70 -16.23
CA LEU A 65 -21.96 -7.34 -17.11
C LEU A 65 -23.36 -6.82 -16.75
N SER A 66 -23.95 -6.02 -17.65
CA SER A 66 -25.25 -5.37 -17.45
C SER A 66 -25.30 -4.56 -16.14
N SER A 67 -25.91 -5.10 -15.08
CA SER A 67 -26.03 -4.51 -13.74
C SER A 67 -25.20 -5.23 -12.66
N GLN A 68 -24.52 -6.33 -12.99
CA GLN A 68 -23.68 -7.06 -12.05
C GLN A 68 -22.21 -6.71 -12.25
N LYS A 69 -21.56 -6.27 -11.18
CA LYS A 69 -20.11 -6.09 -11.14
C LYS A 69 -19.47 -7.22 -10.35
N SER A 70 -18.36 -7.73 -10.86
CA SER A 70 -17.56 -8.73 -10.17
C SER A 70 -16.09 -8.51 -10.45
N LEU A 71 -15.25 -9.05 -9.58
CA LEU A 71 -13.82 -9.18 -9.83
C LEU A 71 -13.54 -10.59 -10.32
N GLN A 72 -12.80 -10.68 -11.41
CA GLN A 72 -12.21 -11.91 -11.89
C GLN A 72 -10.78 -12.01 -11.36
N ILE A 73 -10.49 -13.09 -10.64
CA ILE A 73 -9.17 -13.42 -10.10
C ILE A 73 -8.63 -14.59 -10.89
N LEU A 74 -7.74 -14.31 -11.84
CA LEU A 74 -7.04 -15.32 -12.61
C LEU A 74 -5.76 -15.73 -11.87
N VAL A 75 -5.69 -16.99 -11.47
CA VAL A 75 -4.51 -17.62 -10.85
C VAL A 75 -3.70 -18.33 -11.94
N LEU A 76 -2.43 -17.96 -12.08
CA LEU A 76 -1.55 -18.52 -13.11
C LEU A 76 -0.64 -19.60 -12.52
N GLY A 77 -0.39 -20.66 -13.30
CA GLY A 77 0.50 -21.76 -12.91
C GLY A 77 -0.14 -22.80 -11.99
N ALA A 78 -1.48 -22.82 -11.89
CA ALA A 78 -2.23 -23.80 -11.11
C ALA A 78 -3.47 -24.26 -11.87
N SER A 79 -3.48 -25.52 -12.31
CA SER A 79 -4.60 -26.14 -13.04
C SER A 79 -5.80 -26.41 -12.16
N LYS A 80 -5.59 -26.66 -10.87
CA LYS A 80 -6.66 -26.90 -9.91
C LYS A 80 -6.23 -26.44 -8.52
N LEU A 81 -7.06 -25.61 -7.89
CA LEU A 81 -6.89 -25.18 -6.50
C LEU A 81 -7.88 -25.91 -5.60
N TYR A 82 -7.45 -26.28 -4.41
CA TYR A 82 -8.35 -26.77 -3.38
C TYR A 82 -9.32 -25.67 -2.93
N GLN A 83 -10.52 -26.05 -2.47
CA GLN A 83 -11.56 -25.09 -2.07
C GLN A 83 -11.08 -24.13 -0.97
N HIS A 84 -10.31 -24.62 0.00
CA HIS A 84 -9.76 -23.78 1.08
C HIS A 84 -8.76 -22.75 0.55
N ASP A 85 -7.95 -23.10 -0.46
CA ASP A 85 -7.03 -22.17 -1.12
C ASP A 85 -7.79 -21.12 -1.92
N GLN A 86 -8.85 -21.51 -2.64
CA GLN A 86 -9.70 -20.56 -3.36
C GLN A 86 -10.33 -19.54 -2.39
N GLN A 87 -10.89 -20.01 -1.27
CA GLN A 87 -11.45 -19.15 -0.23
C GLN A 87 -10.39 -18.22 0.38
N TYR A 88 -9.18 -18.73 0.63
CA TYR A 88 -8.09 -17.94 1.19
C TYR A 88 -7.57 -16.87 0.22
N LEU A 89 -7.53 -17.15 -1.08
CA LEU A 89 -7.21 -16.16 -2.10
C LEU A 89 -8.29 -15.08 -2.19
N LEU A 90 -9.57 -15.48 -2.22
CA LEU A 90 -10.70 -14.54 -2.24
C LEU A 90 -10.70 -13.64 -1.00
N ALA A 91 -10.41 -14.19 0.18
CA ALA A 91 -10.30 -13.42 1.43
C ALA A 91 -9.16 -12.38 1.38
N GLN A 92 -8.00 -12.74 0.83
CA GLN A 92 -6.89 -11.79 0.64
C GLN A 92 -7.27 -10.66 -0.33
N VAL A 93 -7.97 -10.97 -1.43
CA VAL A 93 -8.44 -9.96 -2.40
C VAL A 93 -9.49 -9.05 -1.77
N ALA A 94 -10.48 -9.63 -1.09
CA ALA A 94 -11.50 -8.87 -0.38
C ALA A 94 -10.89 -7.93 0.66
N ARG A 95 -9.89 -8.41 1.43
CA ARG A 95 -9.15 -7.58 2.40
C ARG A 95 -8.43 -6.41 1.74
N MET A 96 -7.64 -6.65 0.69
CA MET A 96 -6.87 -5.59 0.01
C MET A 96 -7.76 -4.47 -0.51
N LEU A 97 -8.92 -4.85 -1.06
CA LEU A 97 -9.85 -3.97 -1.76
C LEU A 97 -11.00 -3.48 -0.89
N ARG A 98 -11.03 -3.88 0.40
CA ARG A 98 -12.10 -3.53 1.35
C ARG A 98 -13.47 -3.92 0.87
N ILE A 99 -13.65 -5.19 0.52
CA ILE A 99 -14.90 -5.72 0.02
C ILE A 99 -15.59 -6.46 1.18
N SER A 100 -16.46 -5.74 1.87
CA SER A 100 -17.33 -6.24 2.93
C SER A 100 -18.53 -5.30 3.09
N GLU A 101 -19.62 -5.78 3.69
CA GLU A 101 -20.78 -4.94 4.00
C GLU A 101 -20.41 -3.77 4.93
N GLU A 102 -19.50 -4.01 5.89
CA GLU A 102 -19.05 -2.98 6.82
C GLU A 102 -18.26 -1.87 6.11
N ASP A 103 -17.38 -2.24 5.18
CA ASP A 103 -16.64 -1.27 4.37
C ASP A 103 -17.59 -0.45 3.49
N ASP A 104 -18.62 -1.07 2.91
CA ASP A 104 -19.64 -0.38 2.11
C ASP A 104 -20.42 0.64 2.94
N LEU A 105 -20.82 0.27 4.15
CA LEU A 105 -21.49 1.17 5.08
C LEU A 105 -20.57 2.34 5.48
N LYS A 106 -19.27 2.10 5.69
CA LYS A 106 -18.30 3.17 5.98
C LYS A 106 -18.14 4.13 4.81
N VAL A 107 -18.04 3.62 3.58
CA VAL A 107 -17.96 4.46 2.36
C VAL A 107 -19.22 5.31 2.20
N ASN A 108 -20.41 4.72 2.37
CA ASN A 108 -21.67 5.46 2.26
C ASN A 108 -21.76 6.59 3.30
N LYS A 109 -21.46 6.30 4.57
CA LYS A 109 -21.42 7.32 5.64
C LYS A 109 -20.39 8.42 5.36
N PHE A 110 -19.23 8.05 4.82
CA PHE A 110 -18.21 9.02 4.43
C PHE A 110 -18.70 9.92 3.28
N HIS A 111 -19.36 9.35 2.27
CA HIS A 111 -19.93 10.11 1.15
C HIS A 111 -21.08 11.03 1.55
N GLU A 112 -21.88 10.64 2.55
CA GLU A 112 -22.90 11.52 3.15
C GLU A 112 -22.26 12.72 3.86
N MET A 113 -21.19 12.47 4.62
CA MET A 113 -20.45 13.52 5.35
C MET A 113 -19.63 14.43 4.43
N TYR A 114 -19.08 13.88 3.36
CA TYR A 114 -18.16 14.57 2.45
C TYR A 114 -18.53 14.29 0.97
N PRO A 115 -19.59 14.94 0.45
CA PRO A 115 -20.16 14.64 -0.88
C PRO A 115 -19.17 14.73 -2.05
N VAL A 116 -18.14 15.57 -1.95
CA VAL A 116 -17.08 15.69 -2.97
C VAL A 116 -16.34 14.36 -3.18
N ALA A 117 -16.18 13.54 -2.13
CA ALA A 117 -15.59 12.21 -2.27
C ALA A 117 -16.49 11.24 -3.07
N LYS A 118 -17.82 11.42 -3.01
CA LYS A 118 -18.77 10.63 -3.80
C LYS A 118 -18.61 10.89 -5.29
N GLU A 119 -18.51 12.17 -5.67
CA GLU A 119 -18.34 12.60 -7.06
C GLU A 119 -17.04 12.08 -7.68
N THR A 120 -15.99 11.96 -6.87
CA THR A 120 -14.67 11.47 -7.31
C THR A 120 -14.50 9.96 -7.19
N GLY A 121 -15.44 9.26 -6.55
CA GLY A 121 -15.37 7.82 -6.26
C GLY A 121 -14.36 7.45 -5.16
N PHE A 122 -13.85 8.42 -4.39
CA PHE A 122 -12.88 8.17 -3.33
C PHE A 122 -13.57 7.70 -2.04
N GLY A 123 -12.97 6.75 -1.31
CA GLY A 123 -13.52 6.31 -0.01
C GLY A 123 -12.97 4.98 0.48
N ARG A 124 -12.50 4.12 -0.42
CA ARG A 124 -11.73 2.92 -0.06
C ARG A 124 -10.25 3.22 -0.13
N VAL A 125 -9.51 2.82 0.91
CA VAL A 125 -8.07 2.98 0.98
C VAL A 125 -7.39 1.63 0.84
N PHE A 126 -6.60 1.47 -0.22
CA PHE A 126 -5.92 0.22 -0.56
C PHE A 126 -4.99 -0.23 0.57
N ARG A 127 -5.06 -1.52 0.88
CA ARG A 127 -4.22 -2.17 1.89
C ARG A 127 -3.60 -3.47 1.36
N SER A 128 -2.66 -4.03 2.09
CA SER A 128 -2.01 -5.30 1.74
C SER A 128 -2.93 -6.52 1.98
N PRO A 129 -2.54 -7.75 1.62
CA PRO A 129 -3.33 -8.96 1.91
C PRO A 129 -3.17 -9.47 3.36
N THR A 130 -2.23 -8.93 4.13
CA THR A 130 -2.02 -9.29 5.55
C THR A 130 -1.70 -8.07 6.39
N LEU A 131 -2.02 -8.13 7.70
CA LEU A 131 -1.68 -7.05 8.63
C LEU A 131 -0.17 -6.93 8.82
N PHE A 132 0.55 -8.06 8.74
CA PHE A 132 2.00 -8.05 8.78
C PHE A 132 2.61 -7.20 7.66
N GLU A 133 2.15 -7.38 6.41
CA GLU A 133 2.63 -6.58 5.28
C GLU A 133 2.27 -5.09 5.49
N ASP A 134 1.05 -4.77 5.94
CA ASP A 134 0.64 -3.40 6.27
C ASP A 134 1.60 -2.76 7.30
N MET A 135 1.94 -3.49 8.37
CA MET A 135 2.83 -3.03 9.43
C MET A 135 4.26 -2.84 8.94
N VAL A 136 4.82 -3.79 8.19
CA VAL A 136 6.18 -3.67 7.66
C VAL A 136 6.25 -2.51 6.67
N LYS A 137 5.29 -2.37 5.74
CA LYS A 137 5.24 -1.22 4.83
C LYS A 137 5.16 0.12 5.58
N SER A 138 4.39 0.19 6.66
CA SER A 138 4.33 1.35 7.56
C SER A 138 5.67 1.66 8.25
N ILE A 139 6.44 0.62 8.63
CA ILE A 139 7.80 0.78 9.17
C ILE A 139 8.76 1.32 8.09
N LEU A 140 8.61 0.90 6.83
CA LEU A 140 9.44 1.36 5.72
C LEU A 140 9.26 2.86 5.44
N LEU A 141 8.03 3.38 5.58
CA LEU A 141 7.70 4.80 5.39
C LEU A 141 8.43 5.74 6.39
N CYS A 142 8.64 5.30 7.64
CA CYS A 142 9.21 6.13 8.70
C CYS A 142 10.56 6.73 8.31
N ASN A 143 10.78 8.05 8.37
CA ASN A 143 12.09 8.68 8.13
C ASN A 143 12.77 8.20 6.84
N CYS A 144 12.02 8.17 5.74
CA CYS A 144 12.50 7.69 4.45
C CYS A 144 11.96 8.55 3.32
N GLN A 145 12.75 8.72 2.26
CA GLN A 145 12.22 9.24 1.01
C GLN A 145 11.40 8.17 0.30
N TRP A 146 10.47 8.60 -0.56
CA TRP A 146 9.58 7.70 -1.28
C TRP A 146 10.33 6.67 -2.15
N THR A 147 11.32 7.12 -2.91
CA THR A 147 12.18 6.27 -3.75
C THR A 147 12.85 5.14 -2.96
N ARG A 148 13.40 5.47 -1.78
CA ARG A 148 14.03 4.49 -0.89
C ARG A 148 13.00 3.55 -0.25
N THR A 149 11.77 4.01 -0.02
CA THR A 149 10.68 3.16 0.46
C THR A 149 10.30 2.10 -0.58
N LEU A 150 10.17 2.51 -1.84
CA LEU A 150 9.91 1.60 -2.95
C LEU A 150 11.03 0.55 -3.09
N SER A 151 12.30 0.98 -3.05
CA SER A 151 13.43 0.06 -3.19
C SER A 151 13.56 -0.94 -2.03
N MET A 152 13.32 -0.51 -0.78
CA MET A 152 13.29 -1.42 0.37
C MET A 152 12.16 -2.46 0.25
N ALA A 153 10.96 -2.05 -0.18
CA ALA A 153 9.84 -2.97 -0.38
C ALA A 153 10.13 -4.01 -1.47
N ARG A 154 10.72 -3.57 -2.60
CA ARG A 154 11.16 -4.48 -3.68
C ARG A 154 12.21 -5.46 -3.18
N ALA A 155 13.22 -5.00 -2.46
CA ALA A 155 14.30 -5.85 -1.96
C ALA A 155 13.80 -6.92 -0.96
N LEU A 156 12.77 -6.64 -0.17
CA LEU A 156 12.11 -7.65 0.67
C LEU A 156 11.44 -8.75 -0.15
N CYS A 157 10.81 -8.40 -1.26
CA CYS A 157 10.17 -9.37 -2.15
C CYS A 157 11.20 -10.23 -2.91
N GLU A 158 12.33 -9.64 -3.32
CA GLU A 158 13.46 -10.38 -3.89
C GLU A 158 14.08 -11.35 -2.87
N LEU A 159 14.27 -10.91 -1.61
CA LEU A 159 14.74 -11.78 -0.55
C LEU A 159 13.80 -12.97 -0.32
N GLN A 160 12.48 -12.75 -0.35
CA GLN A 160 11.50 -13.82 -0.21
C GLN A 160 11.68 -14.90 -1.29
N LEU A 161 11.92 -14.50 -2.54
CA LEU A 161 12.21 -15.42 -3.64
C LEU A 161 13.50 -16.22 -3.39
N GLU A 162 14.56 -15.57 -2.89
CA GLU A 162 15.84 -16.20 -2.54
C GLU A 162 15.68 -17.26 -1.43
N LEU A 163 14.86 -16.97 -0.41
CA LEU A 163 14.59 -17.91 0.69
C LEU A 163 13.87 -19.18 0.19
N ASN A 164 12.91 -19.03 -0.71
CA ASN A 164 12.18 -20.15 -1.31
C ASN A 164 13.04 -20.96 -2.28
N GLY A 165 13.87 -20.30 -3.09
CA GLY A 165 14.80 -20.98 -4.00
C GLY A 165 15.87 -21.80 -3.28
N ASN A 166 16.31 -21.35 -2.10
CA ASN A 166 17.26 -22.10 -1.27
C ASN A 166 16.61 -23.30 -0.56
N SER A 167 15.34 -23.22 -0.17
CA SER A 167 14.59 -24.38 0.36
C SER A 167 14.47 -25.51 -0.66
N LEU A 168 14.17 -25.21 -1.93
CA LEU A 168 14.09 -26.20 -3.01
C LEU A 168 15.46 -26.86 -3.33
N ARG A 169 16.57 -26.15 -3.07
CA ARG A 169 17.94 -26.70 -3.23
C ARG A 169 18.37 -27.55 -2.04
N GLN A 170 17.79 -27.35 -0.86
CA GLN A 170 18.03 -28.20 0.31
C GLN A 170 17.20 -29.48 0.27
N SER A 171 15.96 -29.46 -0.24
CA SER A 171 15.13 -30.67 -0.41
C SER A 171 15.67 -31.64 -1.47
N ASN A 172 16.48 -31.17 -2.42
CA ASN A 172 17.16 -32.00 -3.43
C ASN A 172 18.55 -32.50 -2.98
N LYS A 173 18.97 -32.24 -1.74
CA LYS A 173 20.27 -32.67 -1.19
C LYS A 173 20.19 -33.89 -0.26
N ASP A 174 19.02 -34.50 -0.10
CA ASP A 174 18.86 -35.77 0.63
C ASP A 174 19.17 -37.01 -0.23
N THR A 175 20.00 -36.85 -1.27
CA THR A 175 20.74 -37.95 -1.90
C THR A 175 22.20 -37.53 -2.10
N ASP A 176 22.98 -37.86 -1.08
CA ASP A 176 24.38 -38.29 -1.11
C ASP A 176 25.55 -37.29 -1.22
N PHE A 177 26.50 -37.55 -0.31
CA PHE A 177 27.93 -37.21 -0.23
C PHE A 177 28.49 -35.85 0.25
N SER A 178 29.48 -36.05 1.10
CA SER A 178 30.34 -35.18 1.93
C SER A 178 31.45 -34.40 1.21
N LYS A 179 32.00 -33.40 1.93
CA LYS A 179 33.29 -32.67 1.77
C LYS A 179 33.38 -31.76 0.53
N SER A 180 34.01 -30.59 0.53
CA SER A 180 34.67 -29.65 1.46
C SER A 180 34.68 -28.30 0.70
N VAL A 181 34.97 -27.13 1.27
CA VAL A 181 36.31 -26.51 1.28
C VAL A 181 36.27 -25.31 2.24
N ASN A 182 37.07 -25.39 3.30
CA ASN A 182 37.59 -24.25 4.04
C ASN A 182 38.71 -23.59 3.22
N LEU A 183 38.92 -22.27 3.35
CA LEU A 183 40.24 -21.63 3.32
C LEU A 183 40.16 -20.14 3.75
N SER A 184 40.59 -19.90 4.98
CA SER A 184 41.36 -18.72 5.46
C SER A 184 42.66 -19.29 6.06
N PRO A 185 43.69 -18.53 6.52
CA PRO A 185 43.82 -17.07 6.71
C PRO A 185 45.21 -16.51 6.34
N VAL A 186 45.49 -15.20 6.56
CA VAL A 186 46.69 -14.67 7.26
C VAL A 186 46.45 -13.20 7.67
N THR A 187 46.76 -12.87 8.93
CA THR A 187 46.86 -11.52 9.53
C THR A 187 48.34 -11.16 9.74
N PRO A 188 48.73 -9.88 9.96
CA PRO A 188 49.18 -9.52 11.33
C PRO A 188 48.90 -8.06 11.82
N MET A 189 48.67 -7.95 13.15
CA MET A 189 49.03 -6.92 14.20
C MET A 189 48.96 -5.39 13.90
N GLN A 190 48.66 -4.44 14.81
CA GLN A 190 48.25 -4.28 16.22
C GLN A 190 47.97 -2.77 16.44
N LEU A 191 47.05 -2.38 17.36
CA LEU A 191 47.27 -1.39 18.45
C LEU A 191 45.96 -0.95 19.13
N GLU A 192 45.90 -1.16 20.44
CA GLU A 192 44.85 -0.70 21.36
C GLU A 192 44.96 0.80 21.64
N HIS A 193 43.82 1.50 21.78
CA HIS A 193 43.74 2.68 22.66
C HIS A 193 42.38 2.82 23.37
N LYS A 194 42.48 3.43 24.56
CA LYS A 194 41.60 3.34 25.74
C LYS A 194 40.28 4.15 25.65
N LYS A 195 39.31 3.66 26.43
CA LYS A 195 37.96 4.18 26.77
C LYS A 195 37.87 5.69 27.03
N ARG A 196 36.73 6.29 26.63
CA ARG A 196 36.04 7.37 27.38
C ARG A 196 34.52 7.24 27.25
N ARG A 197 33.83 7.05 28.39
CA ARG A 197 32.37 7.11 28.55
C ARG A 197 31.89 8.57 28.42
N LYS A 198 30.87 8.83 27.60
CA LYS A 198 30.03 10.04 27.65
C LYS A 198 28.57 9.67 27.37
N ASN A 199 27.66 10.27 28.14
CA ASN A 199 26.21 10.02 28.15
C ASN A 199 25.55 10.23 26.77
N PRO A 200 24.76 9.26 26.25
CA PRO A 200 24.18 9.32 24.91
C PRO A 200 22.84 10.08 24.81
N ASN A 201 22.17 10.42 25.90
CA ASN A 201 20.75 10.84 25.83
C ASN A 201 20.49 12.32 25.49
N GLN A 202 21.48 13.22 25.56
CA GLN A 202 21.30 14.63 25.15
C GLN A 202 21.75 14.91 23.71
N ASN A 203 22.77 14.22 23.21
CA ASN A 203 23.27 14.42 21.84
C ASN A 203 22.35 13.82 20.77
N ILE A 204 21.53 12.82 21.10
CA ILE A 204 20.58 12.22 20.15
C ILE A 204 19.40 13.17 19.88
N ILE A 205 18.87 13.83 20.91
CA ILE A 205 17.78 14.81 20.76
C ILE A 205 18.28 16.04 20.00
N MET A 206 19.49 16.54 20.34
CA MET A 206 20.12 17.63 19.60
C MET A 206 20.31 17.26 18.14
N ASN A 207 20.96 16.13 17.81
CA ASN A 207 21.22 15.75 16.41
C ASN A 207 19.95 15.45 15.59
N LEU A 208 18.86 15.01 16.22
CA LEU A 208 17.56 14.90 15.55
C LEU A 208 16.99 16.30 15.26
N MET A 209 16.96 17.19 16.26
CA MET A 209 16.48 18.56 16.08
C MET A 209 17.33 19.35 15.07
N THR A 210 18.65 19.20 15.05
CA THR A 210 19.53 19.89 14.08
C THR A 210 19.28 19.39 12.65
N LYS A 211 19.09 18.08 12.44
CA LYS A 211 18.73 17.54 11.11
C LYS A 211 17.33 17.96 10.65
N PHE A 212 16.39 18.20 11.57
CA PHE A 212 15.07 18.74 11.24
C PHE A 212 15.14 20.24 10.95
N SER A 213 15.91 21.03 11.72
CA SER A 213 16.14 22.46 11.44
C SER A 213 16.89 22.72 10.13
N GLU A 214 17.86 21.88 9.75
CA GLU A 214 18.51 21.97 8.44
C GLU A 214 17.52 21.76 7.28
N ASN A 215 16.49 20.92 7.46
CA ASN A 215 15.43 20.77 6.46
C ASN A 215 14.40 21.93 6.51
N GLU A 216 14.16 22.54 7.68
CA GLU A 216 13.30 23.72 7.81
C GLU A 216 13.93 25.00 7.23
N THR A 217 15.24 25.20 7.36
CA THR A 217 15.94 26.36 6.75
C THR A 217 15.92 26.30 5.23
N HIS A 218 15.91 25.10 4.63
CA HIS A 218 15.69 24.90 3.20
C HIS A 218 14.22 25.12 2.75
N LEU A 219 13.26 25.16 3.68
CA LEU A 219 11.85 25.47 3.43
C LEU A 219 11.51 26.95 3.69
N ALA A 220 12.30 27.65 4.51
CA ALA A 220 12.08 29.05 4.89
C ALA A 220 12.53 30.08 3.83
N ALA A 221 13.24 29.66 2.77
CA ALA A 221 13.71 30.56 1.71
C ALA A 221 12.65 30.94 0.66
N ASP A 222 11.36 30.65 0.89
CA ASP A 222 10.29 30.78 -0.09
C ASP A 222 9.26 31.85 0.31
N GLU A 223 9.64 33.12 0.17
CA GLU A 223 8.76 34.27 0.41
C GLU A 223 8.08 34.79 -0.87
N SER A 224 8.00 33.97 -1.93
CA SER A 224 7.50 34.44 -3.25
C SER A 224 6.46 33.54 -3.92
N LEU A 225 5.51 33.00 -3.17
CA LEU A 225 4.34 32.32 -3.76
C LEU A 225 3.04 32.87 -3.18
N ARG A 226 2.21 33.45 -4.05
CA ARG A 226 0.87 33.93 -3.72
C ARG A 226 -0.07 32.72 -3.48
N PRO A 227 -1.01 32.81 -2.52
CA PRO A 227 -1.99 31.76 -2.29
C PRO A 227 -2.83 31.51 -3.55
N ILE A 228 -3.03 30.24 -3.91
CA ILE A 228 -4.00 29.82 -4.91
C ILE A 228 -5.35 29.73 -4.19
N ASP A 229 -6.22 30.72 -4.42
CA ASP A 229 -7.61 30.71 -3.94
C ASP A 229 -8.41 29.62 -4.68
N LEU A 230 -8.45 28.40 -4.13
CA LEU A 230 -9.33 27.31 -4.59
C LEU A 230 -10.71 27.32 -3.90
N ALA A 231 -10.95 28.24 -2.96
CA ALA A 231 -12.19 28.31 -2.19
C ALA A 231 -13.39 28.92 -2.96
N LYS A 232 -13.25 29.29 -4.24
CA LYS A 232 -14.30 30.00 -5.01
C LYS A 232 -14.94 29.21 -6.16
N ASP A 233 -14.43 28.04 -6.52
CA ASP A 233 -14.95 27.27 -7.66
C ASP A 233 -16.03 26.23 -7.30
N PHE A 234 -16.48 26.18 -6.03
CA PHE A 234 -17.56 25.29 -5.58
C PHE A 234 -18.98 25.81 -5.85
N SER A 235 -19.16 26.89 -6.62
CA SER A 235 -20.49 27.32 -7.05
C SER A 235 -20.51 27.69 -8.53
N LYS A 236 -21.46 27.11 -9.25
CA LYS A 236 -21.81 27.28 -10.67
C LYS A 236 -21.17 26.21 -11.57
N ASN A 237 -21.93 25.15 -11.81
CA ASN A 237 -22.51 24.89 -13.13
C ASN A 237 -23.44 23.67 -13.05
N SER A 238 -24.75 23.93 -12.96
CA SER A 238 -25.79 22.97 -13.36
C SER A 238 -26.06 23.12 -14.85
N PRO A 239 -26.31 22.02 -15.58
CA PRO A 239 -27.33 22.04 -16.60
C PRO A 239 -28.38 20.93 -16.38
N THR A 240 -29.60 21.41 -16.19
CA THR A 240 -30.89 20.92 -16.70
C THR A 240 -30.97 19.56 -17.40
N MET A 241 -31.75 18.66 -16.78
CA MET A 241 -32.94 17.95 -17.30
C MET A 241 -33.03 17.66 -18.81
N PHE A 242 -33.13 16.37 -19.16
CA PHE A 242 -34.14 15.90 -20.11
C PHE A 242 -34.68 14.53 -19.68
N SER A 243 -36.01 14.47 -19.56
CA SER A 243 -36.84 13.33 -19.19
C SER A 243 -37.21 12.50 -20.42
N SER A 244 -37.33 11.18 -20.26
CA SER A 244 -38.35 10.38 -20.94
C SER A 244 -38.53 9.03 -20.23
N GLU A 245 -39.72 8.87 -19.65
CA GLU A 245 -40.41 7.62 -19.31
C GLU A 245 -40.68 6.83 -20.63
N GLU A 246 -40.88 5.52 -20.73
CA GLU A 246 -41.84 4.58 -20.14
C GLU A 246 -41.40 3.18 -20.67
N GLY A 247 -41.30 2.11 -19.90
CA GLY A 247 -42.42 1.19 -19.63
C GLY A 247 -42.41 -0.05 -20.55
N ARG A 248 -42.18 -1.26 -19.99
CA ARG A 248 -43.07 -2.45 -20.10
C ARG A 248 -42.43 -3.76 -19.61
N ASN A 249 -43.29 -4.50 -18.91
CA ASN A 249 -43.16 -5.85 -18.39
C ASN A 249 -42.66 -6.90 -19.39
N GLY A 250 -41.82 -7.82 -18.90
CA GLY A 250 -41.52 -9.10 -19.53
C GLY A 250 -40.89 -10.08 -18.55
N LYS A 251 -41.73 -10.89 -17.89
CA LYS A 251 -41.30 -12.12 -17.21
C LYS A 251 -40.88 -13.13 -18.27
N LEU A 252 -39.63 -13.60 -18.29
CA LEU A 252 -39.26 -14.90 -18.86
C LEU A 252 -38.06 -15.52 -18.12
N ASN A 253 -38.25 -16.76 -17.69
CA ASN A 253 -37.20 -17.75 -17.36
C ASN A 253 -36.21 -17.88 -18.52
N TYR A 254 -34.96 -18.29 -18.25
CA TYR A 254 -34.39 -19.55 -18.76
C TYR A 254 -32.95 -19.76 -18.25
N ASP A 255 -32.68 -21.00 -17.83
CA ASP A 255 -31.38 -21.66 -17.96
C ASP A 255 -30.87 -21.51 -19.40
N GLN A 256 -29.63 -21.09 -19.62
CA GLN A 256 -28.73 -21.65 -20.65
C GLN A 256 -27.45 -20.81 -20.74
N VAL A 257 -26.35 -21.49 -20.42
CA VAL A 257 -24.99 -21.07 -20.68
C VAL A 257 -24.75 -21.12 -22.18
N SER A 258 -24.29 -20.02 -22.79
CA SER A 258 -23.69 -20.02 -24.12
C SER A 258 -22.34 -19.31 -24.07
N GLU A 259 -21.30 -20.05 -24.44
CA GLU A 259 -19.92 -19.59 -24.60
C GLU A 259 -19.83 -18.52 -25.70
N GLU A 260 -19.62 -17.26 -25.32
CA GLU A 260 -19.22 -16.22 -26.27
C GLU A 260 -17.70 -16.29 -26.51
N LYS A 261 -17.33 -16.51 -27.78
CA LYS A 261 -15.95 -16.52 -28.24
C LYS A 261 -15.32 -15.14 -28.13
N LEU A 262 -14.30 -15.04 -27.27
CA LEU A 262 -13.41 -13.88 -27.16
C LEU A 262 -12.64 -13.68 -28.48
N GLY A 263 -12.69 -12.47 -29.08
CA GLY A 263 -12.05 -12.18 -30.36
C GLY A 263 -10.51 -12.18 -30.33
N ASP A 264 -9.88 -12.50 -31.47
CA ASP A 264 -8.43 -12.74 -31.61
C ASP A 264 -7.51 -11.62 -31.08
N GLY A 265 -7.96 -10.35 -31.12
CA GLY A 265 -7.19 -9.21 -30.58
C GLY A 265 -7.06 -9.24 -29.05
N ALA A 266 -8.11 -9.66 -28.34
CA ALA A 266 -8.10 -9.78 -26.89
C ALA A 266 -7.24 -10.97 -26.41
N ILE A 267 -7.08 -12.00 -27.25
CA ILE A 267 -6.23 -13.16 -26.95
C ILE A 267 -4.76 -12.76 -26.98
N LEU A 268 -4.34 -11.95 -27.96
CA LEU A 268 -2.96 -11.51 -28.10
C LEU A 268 -2.51 -10.59 -26.95
N ASP A 269 -3.37 -9.63 -26.57
CA ASP A 269 -3.09 -8.72 -25.45
C ASP A 269 -3.03 -9.46 -24.11
N ASN A 270 -3.91 -10.45 -23.91
CA ASN A 270 -3.89 -11.31 -22.72
C ASN A 270 -2.61 -12.14 -22.65
N GLN A 271 -2.14 -12.72 -23.76
CA GLN A 271 -0.89 -13.49 -23.80
C GLN A 271 0.34 -12.62 -23.52
N LEU A 272 0.40 -11.40 -24.08
CA LEU A 272 1.52 -10.49 -23.85
C LEU A 272 1.54 -10.02 -22.38
N LEU A 273 0.37 -9.71 -21.82
CA LEU A 273 0.23 -9.34 -20.42
C LEU A 273 0.65 -10.51 -19.51
N GLU A 274 0.27 -11.74 -19.82
CA GLU A 274 0.68 -12.96 -19.12
C GLU A 274 2.19 -13.21 -19.14
N ASN A 275 2.84 -13.06 -20.28
CA ASN A 275 4.28 -13.22 -20.37
C ASN A 275 5.01 -12.16 -19.53
N LYS A 276 4.51 -10.92 -19.52
CA LYS A 276 5.00 -9.87 -18.61
C LYS A 276 4.72 -10.20 -17.15
N THR A 277 3.54 -10.75 -16.82
CA THR A 277 3.16 -11.19 -15.48
C THR A 277 4.13 -12.24 -14.95
N LEU A 278 4.37 -13.31 -15.72
CA LEU A 278 5.28 -14.39 -15.34
C LEU A 278 6.73 -13.90 -15.25
N SER A 279 7.19 -13.10 -16.21
CA SER A 279 8.54 -12.50 -16.16
C SER A 279 8.75 -11.68 -14.90
N PHE A 280 7.78 -10.84 -14.53
CA PHE A 280 7.90 -10.01 -13.33
C PHE A 280 7.95 -10.86 -12.05
N PHE A 281 7.10 -11.90 -11.92
CA PHE A 281 7.13 -12.77 -10.74
C PHE A 281 8.37 -13.65 -10.67
N LEU A 282 8.99 -13.96 -11.82
CA LEU A 282 10.30 -14.59 -11.84
C LEU A 282 11.41 -13.63 -11.35
N GLU A 283 11.21 -12.32 -11.46
CA GLU A 283 12.16 -11.28 -11.03
C GLU A 283 11.95 -10.81 -9.58
N ALA A 284 10.72 -10.88 -9.05
CA ALA A 284 10.38 -10.49 -7.68
C ALA A 284 9.34 -11.43 -7.05
N GLY A 285 9.66 -11.96 -5.87
CA GLY A 285 8.78 -12.86 -5.11
C GLY A 285 7.59 -12.15 -4.47
N ASN A 286 6.94 -12.86 -3.54
CA ASN A 286 5.89 -12.27 -2.71
C ASN A 286 6.50 -11.43 -1.59
N PHE A 287 5.67 -10.63 -0.91
CA PHE A 287 6.11 -9.99 0.31
C PHE A 287 6.34 -11.06 1.39
N PRO A 288 7.49 -11.05 2.11
CA PRO A 288 7.82 -12.11 3.04
C PRO A 288 6.80 -12.21 4.19
N CYS A 289 6.54 -13.43 4.65
CA CYS A 289 5.70 -13.71 5.82
C CYS A 289 6.53 -13.69 7.12
N PRO A 290 5.88 -13.65 8.31
CA PRO A 290 6.58 -13.66 9.58
C PRO A 290 7.55 -14.86 9.73
N GLU A 291 7.14 -16.05 9.32
CA GLU A 291 7.93 -17.28 9.44
C GLU A 291 9.21 -17.24 8.60
N GLU A 292 9.18 -16.59 7.44
CA GLU A 292 10.35 -16.40 6.58
C GLU A 292 11.36 -15.41 7.19
N LEU A 293 10.91 -14.42 7.97
CA LEU A 293 11.78 -13.38 8.54
C LEU A 293 12.21 -13.65 9.98
N ALA A 294 11.45 -14.39 10.78
CA ALA A 294 11.70 -14.58 12.20
C ALA A 294 13.05 -15.25 12.50
N ASN A 295 13.50 -16.11 11.58
CA ASN A 295 14.76 -16.86 11.69
C ASN A 295 15.98 -16.12 11.11
N LEU A 296 15.80 -14.92 10.56
CA LEU A 296 16.90 -14.17 9.96
C LEU A 296 17.62 -13.30 11.00
N ASP A 297 18.95 -13.22 10.87
CA ASP A 297 19.73 -12.19 11.56
C ASP A 297 19.36 -10.80 11.00
N GLU A 298 19.06 -9.85 11.90
CA GLU A 298 18.78 -8.45 11.54
C GLU A 298 19.86 -7.82 10.65
N LYS A 299 21.13 -8.25 10.78
CA LYS A 299 22.24 -7.78 9.92
C LYS A 299 22.14 -8.26 8.49
N ILE A 300 21.61 -9.47 8.27
CA ILE A 300 21.37 -9.99 6.91
C ILE A 300 20.31 -9.12 6.24
N LEU A 301 19.20 -8.87 6.93
CA LEU A 301 18.11 -8.04 6.43
C LEU A 301 18.59 -6.60 6.15
N GLU A 302 19.36 -6.02 7.08
CA GLU A 302 19.96 -4.69 6.92
C GLU A 302 20.85 -4.61 5.68
N LYS A 303 21.74 -5.59 5.49
CA LYS A 303 22.72 -5.58 4.39
C LYS A 303 22.08 -5.90 3.03
N ARG A 304 21.20 -6.89 2.96
CA ARG A 304 20.57 -7.38 1.71
C ARG A 304 19.44 -6.47 1.24
N CYS A 305 18.57 -6.03 2.15
CA CYS A 305 17.40 -5.22 1.82
C CYS A 305 17.61 -3.72 2.01
N LYS A 306 18.78 -3.31 2.52
CA LYS A 306 19.15 -1.90 2.77
C LYS A 306 18.16 -1.15 3.66
N VAL A 307 17.47 -1.88 4.54
CA VAL A 307 16.42 -1.32 5.43
C VAL A 307 16.96 -0.48 6.59
N GLY A 308 18.28 -0.55 6.84
CA GLY A 308 18.97 0.19 7.91
C GLY A 308 18.42 -0.18 9.29
N PHE A 309 18.25 0.82 10.16
CA PHE A 309 17.73 0.64 11.53
C PHE A 309 16.37 -0.09 11.64
N ARG A 310 15.63 -0.23 10.53
CA ARG A 310 14.34 -0.92 10.49
C ARG A 310 14.50 -2.44 10.55
N SER A 311 15.67 -2.99 10.20
CA SER A 311 15.91 -4.44 10.17
C SER A 311 15.51 -5.10 11.49
N LYS A 312 16.02 -4.57 12.59
CA LYS A 312 15.72 -5.02 13.95
C LYS A 312 14.23 -4.96 14.29
N ARG A 313 13.52 -3.93 13.82
CA ARG A 313 12.08 -3.77 14.08
C ARG A 313 11.28 -4.84 13.32
N ILE A 314 11.62 -5.07 12.06
CA ILE A 314 10.97 -6.05 11.19
C ILE A 314 11.19 -7.47 11.73
N VAL A 315 12.44 -7.84 12.06
CA VAL A 315 12.77 -9.16 12.60
C VAL A 315 12.08 -9.40 13.94
N LYS A 316 12.11 -8.43 14.87
CA LYS A 316 11.42 -8.57 16.16
C LYS A 316 9.91 -8.67 16.03
N LEU A 317 9.30 -7.92 15.09
CA LEU A 317 7.88 -8.04 14.79
C LEU A 317 7.54 -9.46 14.32
N ALA A 318 8.32 -9.99 13.37
CA ALA A 318 8.15 -11.35 12.88
C ALA A 318 8.30 -12.41 14.00
N GLN A 319 9.33 -12.27 14.84
CA GLN A 319 9.56 -13.15 16.00
C GLN A 319 8.40 -13.13 16.99
N SER A 320 7.92 -11.94 17.37
CA SER A 320 6.78 -11.82 18.31
C SER A 320 5.51 -12.51 17.78
N ILE A 321 5.30 -12.53 16.45
CA ILE A 321 4.18 -13.23 15.83
C ILE A 321 4.39 -14.74 15.87
N VAL A 322 5.56 -15.21 15.42
CA VAL A 322 5.88 -16.65 15.36
C VAL A 322 5.93 -17.30 16.75
N GLU A 323 6.41 -16.57 17.75
CA GLU A 323 6.45 -17.00 19.16
C GLU A 323 5.08 -16.91 19.86
N GLY A 324 4.05 -16.36 19.20
CA GLY A 324 2.71 -16.21 19.75
C GLY A 324 2.53 -15.07 20.76
N ALA A 325 3.56 -14.22 20.95
CA ALA A 325 3.48 -13.04 21.81
C ALA A 325 2.60 -11.93 21.21
N LEU A 326 2.44 -11.90 19.88
CA LEU A 326 1.61 -10.96 19.15
C LEU A 326 0.67 -11.69 18.18
N ASP A 327 -0.63 -11.60 18.44
CA ASP A 327 -1.66 -12.20 17.61
C ASP A 327 -2.32 -11.13 16.73
N LEU A 328 -1.89 -11.08 15.45
CA LEU A 328 -2.41 -10.12 14.48
C LEU A 328 -3.88 -10.38 14.12
N GLY A 329 -4.34 -11.63 14.18
CA GLY A 329 -5.74 -11.98 13.90
C GLY A 329 -6.67 -11.38 14.96
N LYS A 330 -6.29 -11.49 16.24
CA LYS A 330 -7.01 -10.82 17.33
C LYS A 330 -7.04 -9.30 17.18
N ILE A 331 -5.94 -8.69 16.73
CA ILE A 331 -5.87 -7.23 16.48
C ILE A 331 -6.86 -6.84 15.37
N GLU A 332 -6.91 -7.57 14.26
CA GLU A 332 -7.87 -7.28 13.18
C GLU A 332 -9.33 -7.47 13.62
N VAL A 333 -9.63 -8.52 14.39
CA VAL A 333 -10.98 -8.72 14.97
C VAL A 333 -11.36 -7.57 15.91
N LEU A 334 -10.45 -7.12 16.79
CA LEU A 334 -10.70 -5.97 17.67
C LEU A 334 -10.93 -4.67 16.90
N SER A 335 -10.28 -4.50 15.74
CA SER A 335 -10.46 -3.30 14.91
C SER A 335 -11.84 -3.19 14.23
N GLN A 336 -12.59 -4.29 14.18
CA GLN A 336 -13.96 -4.34 13.65
C GLN A 336 -15.01 -4.05 14.74
N GLN A 337 -14.59 -3.96 16.01
CA GLN A 337 -15.48 -3.69 17.13
C GLN A 337 -15.72 -2.18 17.32
N ASP A 338 -16.67 -1.84 18.19
CA ASP A 338 -17.12 -0.46 18.43
C ASP A 338 -15.93 0.51 18.72
N PRO A 339 -15.93 1.73 18.13
CA PRO A 339 -14.93 2.79 18.34
C PRO A 339 -14.48 3.04 19.78
N ILE A 340 -15.27 2.69 20.80
CA ILE A 340 -14.87 2.73 22.23
C ILE A 340 -13.54 2.01 22.49
N HIS A 341 -13.18 1.02 21.68
CA HIS A 341 -11.94 0.25 21.83
C HIS A 341 -10.70 0.90 21.19
N LEU A 342 -10.84 2.04 20.50
CA LEU A 342 -9.75 2.69 19.77
C LEU A 342 -8.53 2.95 20.66
N ASP A 343 -8.73 3.50 21.85
CA ASP A 343 -7.63 3.78 22.79
C ASP A 343 -6.94 2.50 23.28
N GLY A 344 -7.71 1.42 23.48
CA GLY A 344 -7.18 0.10 23.85
C GLY A 344 -6.33 -0.49 22.74
N LEU A 345 -6.86 -0.47 21.51
CA LEU A 345 -6.17 -0.92 20.31
C LEU A 345 -4.89 -0.10 20.06
N MET A 346 -4.95 1.22 20.20
CA MET A 346 -3.79 2.10 20.09
C MET A 346 -2.71 1.77 21.12
N ARG A 347 -3.10 1.56 22.40
CA ARG A 347 -2.15 1.12 23.44
C ARG A 347 -1.49 -0.20 23.09
N GLN A 348 -2.26 -1.16 22.58
CA GLN A 348 -1.71 -2.45 22.15
C GLN A 348 -0.73 -2.28 20.98
N LEU A 349 -1.08 -1.52 19.95
CA LEU A 349 -0.18 -1.25 18.82
C LEU A 349 1.10 -0.50 19.24
N LEU A 350 0.99 0.51 20.09
CA LEU A 350 2.13 1.29 20.60
C LEU A 350 3.04 0.48 21.52
N SER A 351 2.55 -0.64 22.09
CA SER A 351 3.38 -1.56 22.89
C SER A 351 4.33 -2.40 22.03
N ILE A 352 4.09 -2.50 20.72
CA ILE A 352 4.89 -3.29 19.79
C ILE A 352 6.24 -2.59 19.57
N TYR A 353 7.33 -3.36 19.70
CA TYR A 353 8.68 -2.82 19.58
C TYR A 353 8.90 -2.09 18.24
N GLY A 354 9.22 -0.80 18.32
CA GLY A 354 9.52 0.02 17.14
C GLY A 354 8.30 0.61 16.44
N VAL A 355 7.09 0.39 16.95
CA VAL A 355 5.85 1.05 16.52
C VAL A 355 5.67 2.35 17.32
N GLY A 356 5.90 3.48 16.66
CA GLY A 356 5.56 4.80 17.20
C GLY A 356 4.22 5.30 16.68
N PRO A 357 3.78 6.52 17.09
CA PRO A 357 2.49 7.09 16.67
C PRO A 357 2.26 7.11 15.17
N TYR A 358 3.29 7.44 14.37
CA TYR A 358 3.19 7.44 12.91
C TYR A 358 2.87 6.06 12.33
N VAL A 359 3.57 5.01 12.78
CA VAL A 359 3.33 3.63 12.34
C VAL A 359 1.96 3.17 12.83
N CYS A 360 1.62 3.45 14.08
CA CYS A 360 0.33 3.11 14.67
C CYS A 360 -0.83 3.68 13.83
N ASN A 361 -0.78 4.97 13.50
CA ASN A 361 -1.85 5.62 12.71
C ASN A 361 -1.94 5.08 11.28
N ASN A 362 -0.81 4.75 10.62
CA ASN A 362 -0.84 4.06 9.33
C ASN A 362 -1.50 2.67 9.44
N VAL A 363 -1.19 1.91 10.50
CA VAL A 363 -1.76 0.59 10.73
C VAL A 363 -3.27 0.66 11.02
N LEU A 364 -3.72 1.63 11.81
CA LEU A 364 -5.14 1.91 12.03
C LEU A 364 -5.85 2.22 10.72
N MET A 365 -5.28 3.10 9.90
CA MET A 365 -5.80 3.42 8.58
C MET A 365 -5.89 2.16 7.72
N SER A 366 -4.84 1.33 7.68
CA SER A 366 -4.87 0.04 6.98
C SER A 366 -6.02 -0.83 7.51
N MET A 367 -6.33 -0.83 8.80
CA MET A 367 -7.48 -1.58 9.34
C MET A 367 -8.85 -0.92 9.08
N GLY A 368 -8.91 0.27 8.48
CA GLY A 368 -10.18 0.97 8.20
C GLY A 368 -10.66 1.87 9.33
N ILE A 369 -9.75 2.24 10.23
CA ILE A 369 -9.95 3.18 11.32
C ILE A 369 -9.32 4.50 10.88
N TYR A 370 -10.15 5.50 10.61
CA TYR A 370 -9.76 6.74 9.94
C TYR A 370 -9.68 7.96 10.87
N GLN A 371 -9.82 7.76 12.19
CA GLN A 371 -9.87 8.85 13.17
C GLN A 371 -8.52 9.55 13.39
N ARG A 372 -7.41 8.92 12.98
CA ARG A 372 -6.06 9.42 13.21
C ARG A 372 -5.33 9.58 11.89
N ILE A 373 -4.67 10.73 11.73
CA ILE A 373 -3.82 11.02 10.58
C ILE A 373 -2.36 10.63 10.92
N PRO A 374 -1.68 9.84 10.09
CA PRO A 374 -0.25 9.57 10.24
C PRO A 374 0.54 10.81 9.82
N ALA A 375 0.70 11.75 10.75
CA ALA A 375 1.31 13.04 10.46
C ALA A 375 2.82 12.94 10.25
N ASP A 376 3.31 13.54 9.15
CA ASP A 376 4.73 13.65 8.83
C ASP A 376 5.08 15.00 8.17
N THR A 377 6.24 15.05 7.52
CA THR A 377 6.70 16.26 6.81
C THR A 377 5.84 16.61 5.60
N GLU A 378 5.22 15.64 4.94
CA GLU A 378 4.27 15.90 3.85
C GLU A 378 2.95 16.43 4.40
N THR A 379 2.49 15.93 5.55
CA THR A 379 1.36 16.53 6.27
C THR A 379 1.67 17.99 6.63
N LEU A 380 2.86 18.27 7.17
CA LEU A 380 3.27 19.64 7.49
C LEU A 380 3.25 20.55 6.26
N ARG A 381 3.78 20.06 5.13
CA ARG A 381 3.76 20.78 3.85
C ARG A 381 2.33 21.06 3.39
N HIS A 382 1.44 20.06 3.46
CA HIS A 382 0.03 20.20 3.09
C HIS A 382 -0.66 21.27 3.92
N LEU A 383 -0.54 21.23 5.25
CA LEU A 383 -1.17 22.23 6.12
C LEU A 383 -0.67 23.65 5.83
N LYS A 384 0.63 23.81 5.57
CA LYS A 384 1.22 25.11 5.21
C LYS A 384 0.72 25.63 3.87
N GLN A 385 0.66 24.78 2.85
CA GLN A 385 0.36 25.18 1.46
C GLN A 385 -1.14 25.28 1.18
N PHE A 386 -1.91 24.30 1.63
CA PHE A 386 -3.34 24.16 1.32
C PHE A 386 -4.23 24.84 2.36
N HIS A 387 -3.89 24.70 3.65
CA HIS A 387 -4.68 25.27 4.76
C HIS A 387 -4.10 26.59 5.30
N ALA A 388 -3.10 27.16 4.62
CA ALA A 388 -2.44 28.42 4.98
C ALA A 388 -1.90 28.47 6.43
N ARG A 389 -1.62 27.32 7.06
CA ARG A 389 -1.07 27.22 8.42
C ARG A 389 0.45 27.48 8.42
N LYS A 390 0.86 28.69 8.01
CA LYS A 390 2.28 29.06 7.81
C LYS A 390 3.16 28.82 9.04
N GLN A 391 2.60 28.96 10.24
CA GLN A 391 3.28 28.79 11.53
C GLN A 391 3.24 27.36 12.07
N CYS A 392 2.59 26.42 11.36
CA CYS A 392 2.57 25.02 11.76
C CYS A 392 4.01 24.47 11.82
N THR A 393 4.30 23.70 12.86
CA THR A 393 5.58 23.00 13.06
C THR A 393 5.32 21.55 13.37
N ILE A 394 6.35 20.69 13.38
CA ILE A 394 6.21 19.30 13.82
C ILE A 394 5.66 19.23 15.26
N GLY A 395 6.00 20.18 16.13
CA GLY A 395 5.51 20.23 17.51
C GLY A 395 4.04 20.63 17.64
N THR A 396 3.50 21.39 16.68
CA THR A 396 2.10 21.88 16.72
C THR A 396 1.17 21.13 15.77
N ILE A 397 1.72 20.30 14.87
CA ILE A 397 0.99 19.67 13.77
C ILE A 397 -0.28 18.95 14.21
N GLN A 398 -0.23 18.26 15.35
CA GLN A 398 -1.40 17.53 15.85
C GLN A 398 -2.56 18.46 16.22
N LYS A 399 -2.25 19.65 16.75
CA LYS A 399 -3.26 20.66 17.07
C LYS A 399 -3.88 21.22 15.81
N ASP A 400 -3.06 21.58 14.82
CA ASP A 400 -3.55 22.09 13.53
C ASP A 400 -4.40 21.02 12.79
N ILE A 401 -4.00 19.75 12.85
CA ILE A 401 -4.79 18.63 12.33
C ILE A 401 -6.16 18.55 13.01
N GLU A 402 -6.21 18.64 14.34
CA GLU A 402 -7.45 18.57 15.11
C GLU A 402 -8.38 19.75 14.77
N GLU A 403 -7.84 20.97 14.71
CA GLU A 403 -8.61 22.17 14.36
C GLU A 403 -9.21 22.11 12.94
N ILE A 404 -8.52 21.48 11.99
CA ILE A 404 -8.95 21.41 10.59
C ILE A 404 -9.86 20.21 10.34
N TYR A 405 -9.40 19.02 10.73
CA TYR A 405 -10.02 17.75 10.37
C TYR A 405 -10.87 17.15 11.48
N GLY A 406 -10.75 17.57 12.74
CA GLY A 406 -11.49 16.98 13.87
C GLY A 406 -13.01 16.96 13.66
N LYS A 407 -13.56 17.97 12.97
CA LYS A 407 -14.97 18.05 12.58
C LYS A 407 -15.47 16.94 11.64
N HIS A 408 -14.56 16.16 11.06
CA HIS A 408 -14.86 15.07 10.14
C HIS A 408 -14.84 13.69 10.82
N GLU A 409 -14.93 13.62 12.15
CA GLU A 409 -14.99 12.35 12.86
C GLU A 409 -16.15 11.45 12.38
N PRO A 410 -15.92 10.15 12.08
CA PRO A 410 -14.69 9.37 12.26
C PRO A 410 -13.75 9.29 11.04
N PHE A 411 -13.97 10.10 10.01
CA PHE A 411 -13.31 10.04 8.70
C PHE A 411 -12.20 11.08 8.49
N GLN A 412 -11.56 11.57 9.56
CA GLN A 412 -10.52 12.61 9.49
C GLN A 412 -9.43 12.27 8.47
N PHE A 413 -8.92 11.04 8.50
CA PHE A 413 -7.91 10.56 7.55
C PHE A 413 -8.42 10.57 6.11
N LEU A 414 -9.66 10.14 5.84
CA LEU A 414 -10.18 10.07 4.48
C LEU A 414 -10.29 11.46 3.85
N VAL A 415 -10.76 12.46 4.61
CA VAL A 415 -10.81 13.84 4.13
C VAL A 415 -9.39 14.36 3.84
N TYR A 416 -8.49 14.28 4.82
CA TYR A 416 -7.09 14.68 4.66
C TYR A 416 -6.43 14.00 3.45
N TRP A 417 -6.63 12.69 3.31
CA TRP A 417 -6.00 11.92 2.25
C TRP A 417 -6.61 12.22 0.89
N SER A 418 -7.92 12.48 0.80
CA SER A 418 -8.55 12.91 -0.46
C SER A 418 -7.94 14.19 -1.01
N GLU A 419 -7.70 15.19 -0.13
CA GLU A 419 -7.04 16.45 -0.50
C GLU A 419 -5.60 16.22 -0.93
N MET A 420 -4.86 15.39 -0.19
CA MET A 420 -3.47 15.05 -0.53
C MET A 420 -3.34 14.30 -1.84
N TRP A 421 -4.23 13.35 -2.07
CA TRP A 421 -4.26 12.54 -3.28
C TRP A 421 -4.57 13.39 -4.51
N GLU A 422 -5.59 14.25 -4.42
CA GLU A 422 -5.93 15.20 -5.48
C GLU A 422 -4.77 16.17 -5.76
N PHE A 423 -4.07 16.64 -4.72
CA PHE A 423 -2.87 17.46 -4.89
C PHE A 423 -1.80 16.72 -5.69
N TYR A 424 -1.52 15.45 -5.39
CA TYR A 424 -0.56 14.66 -6.16
C TYR A 424 -1.03 14.44 -7.59
N GLU A 425 -2.29 14.13 -7.83
CA GLU A 425 -2.82 13.94 -9.18
C GLU A 425 -2.78 15.22 -10.03
N LYS A 426 -3.09 16.38 -9.43
CA LYS A 426 -2.92 17.68 -10.10
C LYS A 426 -1.46 17.95 -10.48
N ARG A 427 -0.52 17.39 -9.72
CA ARG A 427 0.91 17.69 -9.84
C ARG A 427 1.67 16.73 -10.74
N PHE A 428 1.26 15.48 -10.80
CA PHE A 428 1.93 14.38 -11.49
C PHE A 428 1.06 13.70 -12.56
N GLY A 429 -0.19 14.14 -12.73
CA GLY A 429 -1.19 13.45 -13.53
C GLY A 429 -1.91 12.36 -12.73
N LYS A 430 -2.95 11.76 -13.33
CA LYS A 430 -3.71 10.68 -12.69
C LYS A 430 -2.78 9.54 -12.28
N LEU A 431 -2.74 9.22 -10.98
CA LEU A 431 -1.80 8.23 -10.47
C LEU A 431 -2.16 6.81 -10.92
N SER A 432 -3.42 6.56 -11.25
CA SER A 432 -3.88 5.32 -11.88
C SER A 432 -3.40 5.13 -13.33
N GLN A 433 -2.95 6.20 -13.98
CA GLN A 433 -2.43 6.18 -15.35
C GLN A 433 -0.91 6.19 -15.41
N MET A 434 -0.25 6.44 -14.27
CA MET A 434 1.20 6.50 -14.15
C MET A 434 1.82 5.10 -14.32
N PRO A 435 2.84 4.93 -15.19
CA PRO A 435 3.53 3.66 -15.33
C PRO A 435 4.39 3.36 -14.09
N PRO A 436 4.61 2.08 -13.72
CA PRO A 436 5.40 1.72 -12.54
C PRO A 436 6.83 2.28 -12.51
N SER A 437 7.44 2.55 -13.67
CA SER A 437 8.76 3.19 -13.77
C SER A 437 8.80 4.59 -13.18
N ASP A 438 7.65 5.26 -13.11
CA ASP A 438 7.55 6.68 -12.78
C ASP A 438 7.10 6.90 -11.33
N TYR A 439 6.75 5.85 -10.59
CA TYR A 439 6.32 5.96 -9.18
C TYR A 439 7.37 6.62 -8.30
N GLU A 440 8.65 6.44 -8.60
CA GLU A 440 9.75 7.07 -7.87
C GLU A 440 9.83 8.59 -8.08
N LEU A 441 9.12 9.13 -9.09
CA LEU A 441 9.11 10.56 -9.36
C LEU A 441 8.23 11.34 -8.38
N ILE A 442 7.36 10.68 -7.60
CA ILE A 442 6.48 11.33 -6.62
C ILE A 442 7.29 11.69 -5.37
N THR A 443 8.08 12.76 -5.47
CA THR A 443 8.98 13.24 -4.41
C THR A 443 8.82 14.73 -4.21
N ALA A 444 9.09 15.20 -2.99
CA ALA A 444 9.11 16.63 -2.67
C ALA A 444 10.06 17.43 -3.59
N HIS A 445 11.16 16.82 -4.06
CA HIS A 445 12.06 17.45 -5.04
C HIS A 445 11.34 17.75 -6.36
N ASN A 446 10.66 16.75 -6.93
CA ASN A 446 9.95 16.90 -8.20
C ASN A 446 8.69 17.76 -8.08
N MET A 447 8.16 17.97 -6.87
CA MET A 447 7.09 18.94 -6.59
C MET A 447 7.55 20.40 -6.75
N LYS A 448 8.85 20.71 -6.76
CA LYS A 448 9.36 22.08 -6.96
C LYS A 448 9.41 22.52 -8.43
N ASN A 449 9.61 21.59 -9.37
CA ASN A 449 10.08 21.92 -10.73
C ASN A 449 8.99 22.14 -11.81
N ASN A 450 7.71 21.94 -11.50
CA ASN A 450 6.61 21.86 -12.47
C ASN A 450 5.43 22.75 -12.02
N ILE A 451 5.71 24.01 -11.66
CA ILE A 451 4.67 25.05 -11.74
C ILE A 451 4.58 25.42 -13.23
N PRO A 452 3.47 25.13 -13.93
CA PRO A 452 3.31 25.57 -15.31
C PRO A 452 3.42 27.09 -15.32
N LYS A 453 4.42 27.65 -16.00
CA LYS A 453 4.44 29.08 -16.31
C LYS A 453 3.17 29.36 -17.10
N ARG A 454 2.21 30.08 -16.51
CA ARG A 454 1.06 30.64 -17.23
C ARG A 454 1.60 31.30 -18.50
N LYS A 455 1.29 30.73 -19.67
CA LYS A 455 1.48 31.43 -20.94
C LYS A 455 0.65 32.70 -20.84
N ARG A 456 1.32 33.85 -20.72
CA ARG A 456 0.69 35.14 -20.94
C ARG A 456 0.29 35.16 -22.41
N TYR A 457 -0.99 34.94 -22.70
CA TYR A 457 -1.57 35.36 -23.96
C TYR A 457 -1.48 36.90 -23.96
N LYS A 458 -0.74 37.44 -24.94
CA LYS A 458 -0.83 38.84 -25.36
C LYS A 458 -1.90 38.93 -26.42
#